data_AF-D8M7U2-F1
#
_entry.id   AF-D8M7U2-F1
#
_cell.length_a   1.000
_cell.length_b   1.000
_cell.length_c   1.000
_cell.angle_alpha   90.00
_cell.angle_beta   90.00
_cell.angle_gamma   90.00
#
_symmetry.space_group_name_H-M   'P 1'
#
loop_
_entity.id
_entity.type
_entity.pdbx_description
1 polymer ?
#
loop_
_entity_poly.entity_id
_entity_poly.type
_entity_poly.pdbx_seq_one_letter_code
_entity_poly.pdbx_strand_id
1 'polypeptide(L)'
;MGLRSSVSQLQSKLEDAEKENKEMTLRIAQKEEEVNELLEHSAKQVEDMKELEKKLNQAESQLKETQAQLRAEEITHQSLKNRCAEVDALQNLYEQVLTENVSLKQKAALQHKDETESVPAEQKIVEKELPVTITAPEPIQPQEAGSNPRTLNANLESMVKSLNLLLSSTSTQGSPYESAISKSIIIILQHQLNLINSHVRPLPPIPDKAVHSCMNCGNSFTLFRRRHHCRYCGEVFCSACCNKYMTVDRIGEDKME
;
A
#
# COMPACT_ATOMS: atom_id res chain seq x y z
N MET A 1 68.39 -77.81 63.67
CA MET A 1 67.02 -77.97 63.11
C MET A 1 66.31 -76.64 62.79
N GLY A 2 66.73 -75.47 63.32
CA GLY A 2 66.01 -74.19 63.11
C GLY A 2 66.05 -73.58 61.70
N LEU A 3 67.17 -73.71 60.97
CA LEU A 3 67.35 -73.05 59.66
C LEU A 3 66.36 -73.50 58.57
N ARG A 4 66.04 -74.80 58.49
CA ARG A 4 65.07 -75.31 57.51
C ARG A 4 63.67 -74.76 57.75
N SER A 5 63.25 -74.66 59.02
CA SER A 5 61.95 -74.10 59.39
C SER A 5 61.84 -72.62 59.01
N SER A 6 62.89 -71.83 59.27
CA SER A 6 62.92 -70.42 58.89
C SER A 6 62.91 -70.21 57.38
N VAL A 7 63.60 -71.05 56.61
CA VAL A 7 63.57 -70.98 55.14
C VAL A 7 62.18 -71.28 54.58
N SER A 8 61.51 -72.32 55.07
CA SER A 8 60.13 -72.63 54.66
C SER A 8 59.13 -71.53 55.05
N GLN A 9 59.29 -70.91 56.22
CA GLN A 9 58.47 -69.75 56.60
C GLN A 9 58.68 -68.53 55.70
N LEU A 10 59.92 -68.27 55.27
CA LEU A 10 60.22 -67.17 54.34
C LEU A 10 59.68 -67.45 52.93
N GLN A 11 59.75 -68.69 52.46
CA GLN A 11 59.17 -69.10 51.17
C GLN A 11 57.65 -68.91 51.14
N SER A 12 56.94 -69.36 52.19
CA SER A 12 55.49 -69.13 52.31
C SER A 12 55.14 -67.65 52.30
N LYS A 13 55.88 -66.81 53.03
CA LYS A 13 55.67 -65.35 53.04
C LYS A 13 55.95 -64.70 51.69
N LEU A 14 56.94 -65.19 50.95
CA LEU A 14 57.25 -64.72 49.61
C LEU A 14 56.10 -65.06 48.64
N GLU A 15 55.59 -66.29 48.69
CA GLU A 15 54.45 -66.72 47.88
C GLU A 15 53.19 -65.90 48.18
N ASP A 16 52.89 -65.63 49.47
CA ASP A 16 51.78 -64.78 49.89
C ASP A 16 51.94 -63.34 49.38
N ALA A 17 53.13 -62.75 49.51
CA ALA A 17 53.42 -61.41 49.03
C ALA A 17 53.35 -61.31 47.49
N GLU A 18 53.82 -62.33 46.77
CA GLU A 18 53.70 -62.41 45.31
C GLU A 18 52.23 -62.49 44.86
N LYS A 19 51.40 -63.22 45.61
CA LYS A 19 49.96 -63.30 45.36
C LYS A 19 49.27 -61.95 45.61
N GLU A 20 49.55 -61.31 46.74
CA GLU A 20 49.02 -59.97 47.05
C GLU A 20 49.45 -58.93 46.00
N ASN A 21 50.70 -58.98 45.53
CA ASN A 21 51.20 -58.06 44.52
C ASN A 21 50.52 -58.29 43.15
N LYS A 22 50.26 -59.55 42.77
CA LYS A 22 49.47 -59.88 41.57
C LYS A 22 48.04 -59.37 41.69
N GLU A 23 47.38 -59.56 42.83
CA GLU A 23 46.03 -59.05 43.07
C GLU A 23 45.99 -57.51 43.05
N MET A 24 46.99 -56.86 43.63
CA MET A 24 47.13 -55.39 43.60
C MET A 24 47.31 -54.88 42.17
N THR A 25 48.19 -55.51 41.39
CA THR A 25 48.43 -55.16 39.98
C THR A 25 47.13 -55.27 39.16
N LEU A 26 46.34 -56.33 39.37
CA LEU A 26 45.05 -56.50 38.70
C LEU A 26 44.06 -55.38 39.08
N ARG A 27 44.00 -55.00 40.35
CA ARG A 27 43.14 -53.88 40.81
C ARG A 27 43.56 -52.54 40.23
N ILE A 28 44.87 -52.30 40.12
CA ILE A 28 45.41 -51.08 39.50
C ILE A 28 44.99 -51.04 38.02
N ALA A 29 45.19 -52.12 37.28
CA ALA A 29 44.79 -52.21 35.88
C ALA A 29 43.28 -51.97 35.68
N GLN A 30 42.43 -52.54 36.55
CA GLN A 30 40.97 -52.28 36.52
C GLN A 30 40.64 -50.81 36.78
N LYS A 31 41.34 -50.17 37.73
CA LYS A 31 41.13 -48.74 38.02
C LYS A 31 41.64 -47.83 36.92
N GLU A 32 42.72 -48.20 36.25
CA GLU A 32 43.20 -47.49 35.06
C GLU A 32 42.18 -47.54 33.92
N GLU A 33 41.53 -48.70 33.71
CA GLU A 33 40.45 -48.85 32.73
C GLU A 33 39.24 -47.98 33.09
N GLU A 34 38.75 -48.03 34.33
CA GLU A 34 37.65 -47.16 34.79
C GLU A 34 37.96 -45.66 34.60
N VAL A 35 39.19 -45.24 34.90
CA VAL A 35 39.61 -43.83 34.73
C VAL A 35 39.65 -43.43 33.26
N ASN A 36 40.12 -44.32 32.38
CA ASN A 36 40.14 -44.04 30.94
C ASN A 36 38.72 -43.89 30.37
N GLU A 37 37.78 -44.75 30.76
CA GLU A 37 36.37 -44.61 30.36
C GLU A 37 35.77 -43.27 30.82
N LEU A 38 36.07 -42.85 32.06
CA LEU A 38 35.63 -41.55 32.58
C LEU A 38 36.24 -40.38 31.82
N LEU A 39 37.51 -40.47 31.43
CA LEU A 39 38.19 -39.45 30.63
C LEU A 39 37.58 -39.32 29.24
N GLU A 40 37.27 -40.44 28.58
CA GLU A 40 36.60 -40.44 27.28
C GLU A 40 35.21 -39.82 27.35
N HIS A 41 34.43 -40.18 28.39
CA HIS A 41 33.12 -39.57 28.61
C HIS A 41 33.23 -38.06 28.85
N SER A 42 34.17 -37.63 29.70
CA SER A 42 34.40 -36.21 29.98
C SER A 42 34.82 -35.43 28.72
N ALA A 43 35.71 -36.00 27.90
CA ALA A 43 36.12 -35.40 26.64
C ALA A 43 34.92 -35.19 25.69
N LYS A 44 34.03 -36.18 25.60
CA LYS A 44 32.80 -36.05 24.81
C LYS A 44 31.88 -34.94 25.33
N GLN A 45 31.69 -34.84 26.65
CA GLN A 45 30.90 -33.78 27.26
C GLN A 45 31.45 -32.38 26.97
N VAL A 46 32.77 -32.22 26.96
CA VAL A 46 33.42 -30.94 26.60
C VAL A 46 33.13 -30.58 25.15
N GLU A 47 33.17 -31.54 24.25
CA GLU A 47 32.89 -31.31 22.83
C GLU A 47 31.42 -30.94 22.58
N ASP A 48 30.49 -31.61 23.26
CA ASP A 48 29.06 -31.27 23.24
C ASP A 48 28.81 -29.85 23.79
N MET A 49 29.52 -29.46 24.85
CA MET A 49 29.42 -28.13 25.45
C MET A 49 29.92 -27.03 24.50
N LYS A 50 31.02 -27.25 23.77
CA LYS A 50 31.51 -26.31 22.75
C LYS A 50 30.51 -26.14 21.61
N GLU A 51 29.86 -27.22 21.18
CA GLU A 51 28.84 -27.16 20.13
C GLU A 51 27.60 -26.39 20.61
N LEU A 52 27.21 -26.55 21.87
CA LEU A 52 26.15 -25.74 22.48
C LEU A 52 26.51 -24.25 22.56
N GLU A 53 27.74 -23.92 22.94
CA GLU A 53 28.23 -22.53 23.01
C GLU A 53 28.20 -21.87 21.62
N LYS A 54 28.60 -22.61 20.58
CA LYS A 54 28.50 -22.14 19.19
C LYS A 54 27.05 -21.85 18.79
N LYS A 55 26.11 -22.73 19.13
CA LYS A 55 24.68 -22.53 18.87
C LYS A 55 24.13 -21.32 19.63
N LEU A 56 24.56 -21.13 20.89
CA LEU A 56 24.16 -19.97 21.69
C LEU A 56 24.63 -18.67 21.04
N ASN A 57 25.90 -18.58 20.65
CA ASN A 57 26.45 -17.41 19.97
C ASN A 57 25.72 -17.10 18.65
N GLN A 58 25.36 -18.15 17.89
CA GLN A 58 24.57 -17.98 16.67
C GLN A 58 23.16 -17.44 16.96
N ALA A 59 22.48 -17.98 17.98
CA ALA A 59 21.15 -17.51 18.39
C ALA A 59 21.19 -16.07 18.89
N GLU A 60 22.21 -15.67 19.65
CA GLU A 60 22.39 -14.29 20.10
C GLU A 60 22.59 -13.32 18.93
N SER A 61 23.35 -13.73 17.91
CA SER A 61 23.51 -12.93 16.69
C SER A 61 22.19 -12.74 15.96
N GLN A 62 21.40 -13.80 15.81
CA GLN A 62 20.08 -13.74 15.18
C GLN A 62 19.11 -12.85 15.96
N LEU A 63 19.15 -12.92 17.29
CA LEU A 63 18.33 -12.07 18.16
C LEU A 63 18.66 -10.59 17.96
N LYS A 64 19.94 -10.23 17.89
CA LYS A 64 20.38 -8.85 17.64
C LYS A 64 19.90 -8.33 16.28
N GLU A 65 19.99 -9.16 15.25
CA GLU A 65 19.50 -8.81 13.90
C GLU A 65 17.99 -8.60 13.89
N THR A 66 17.24 -9.52 14.51
CA THR A 66 15.77 -9.41 14.63
C THR A 66 15.36 -8.15 15.39
N GLN A 67 16.06 -7.83 16.48
CA GLN A 67 15.81 -6.60 17.24
C GLN A 67 16.09 -5.34 16.44
N ALA A 68 17.13 -5.33 15.59
CA ALA A 68 17.41 -4.20 14.71
C ALA A 68 16.31 -4.02 13.65
N GLN A 69 15.81 -5.13 13.09
CA GLN A 69 14.68 -5.12 12.16
C GLN A 69 13.41 -4.57 12.82
N LEU A 70 13.07 -5.05 14.03
CA LEU A 70 11.90 -4.58 14.76
C LEU A 70 11.96 -3.07 15.04
N ARG A 71 13.12 -2.55 15.45
CA ARG A 71 13.30 -1.09 15.66
C ARG A 71 13.08 -0.29 14.36
N ALA A 72 13.52 -0.83 13.21
CA ALA A 72 13.28 -0.18 11.93
C ALA A 72 11.77 -0.15 11.60
N GLU A 73 11.05 -1.23 11.88
CA GLU A 73 9.58 -1.29 11.73
C GLU A 73 8.84 -0.34 12.68
N GLU A 74 9.31 -0.16 13.91
CA GLU A 74 8.73 0.81 14.84
C GLU A 74 8.84 2.24 14.31
N ILE A 75 9.99 2.60 13.70
CA ILE A 75 10.19 3.91 13.08
C ILE A 75 9.24 4.10 11.89
N THR A 76 9.08 3.08 11.02
CA THR A 76 8.15 3.18 9.88
C THR A 76 6.70 3.27 10.34
N HIS A 77 6.30 2.50 11.35
CA HIS A 77 4.97 2.57 11.94
C HIS A 77 4.69 3.96 12.54
N GLN A 78 5.67 4.56 13.24
CA GLN A 78 5.52 5.91 13.77
C GLN A 78 5.38 6.96 12.65
N SER A 79 6.17 6.83 11.57
CA SER A 79 6.02 7.70 10.40
C SER A 79 4.64 7.57 9.76
N LEU A 80 4.11 6.35 9.64
CA LEU A 80 2.78 6.10 9.10
C LEU A 80 1.70 6.75 9.98
N LYS A 81 1.81 6.61 11.30
CA LYS A 81 0.90 7.24 12.26
C LYS A 81 0.86 8.77 12.12
N ASN A 82 2.01 9.39 11.92
CA ASN A 82 2.09 10.84 11.67
C ASN A 82 1.39 11.22 10.36
N ARG A 83 1.61 10.45 9.27
CA ARG A 83 0.93 10.68 7.99
C ARG A 83 -0.58 10.52 8.08
N CYS A 84 -1.08 9.55 8.84
CA CYS A 84 -2.52 9.41 9.09
C CYS A 84 -3.09 10.66 9.77
N ALA A 85 -2.40 11.19 10.78
CA ALA A 85 -2.83 12.43 11.45
C ALA A 85 -2.83 13.64 10.50
N GLU A 86 -1.86 13.74 9.58
CA GLU A 86 -1.85 14.77 8.53
C GLU A 86 -3.06 14.64 7.59
N VAL A 87 -3.39 13.42 7.17
CA VAL A 87 -4.57 13.16 6.32
C VAL A 87 -5.86 13.56 7.04
N ASP A 88 -6.01 13.18 8.32
CA ASP A 88 -7.17 13.56 9.13
C ASP A 88 -7.30 15.09 9.25
N ALA A 89 -6.19 15.80 9.44
CA ALA A 89 -6.17 17.25 9.49
C ALA A 89 -6.59 17.89 8.16
N LEU A 90 -6.11 17.36 7.03
CA LEU A 90 -6.50 17.83 5.70
C LEU A 90 -7.98 17.57 5.42
N GLN A 91 -8.51 16.43 5.86
CA GLN A 91 -9.92 16.10 5.69
C GLN A 91 -10.81 17.07 6.48
N ASN A 92 -10.46 17.38 7.72
CA ASN A 92 -11.17 18.38 8.52
C ASN A 92 -11.13 19.77 7.85
N LEU A 93 -9.99 20.17 7.30
CA LEU A 93 -9.87 21.45 6.58
C LEU A 93 -10.75 21.47 5.32
N TYR A 94 -10.79 20.38 4.56
CA TYR A 94 -11.63 20.26 3.38
C TYR A 94 -13.12 20.39 3.73
N GLU A 95 -13.57 19.74 4.80
CA GLU A 95 -14.95 19.84 5.30
C GLU A 95 -15.29 21.27 5.76
N GLN A 96 -14.35 21.96 6.42
CA GLN A 96 -14.51 23.36 6.81
C GLN A 96 -14.68 24.27 5.58
N VAL A 97 -13.82 24.11 4.58
CA VAL A 97 -13.88 24.89 3.33
C VAL A 97 -15.18 24.62 2.58
N LEU A 98 -15.64 23.37 2.52
CA LEU A 98 -16.95 23.02 1.94
C LEU A 98 -18.10 23.75 2.65
N THR A 99 -18.11 23.73 3.98
CA THR A 99 -19.14 24.37 4.81
C THR A 99 -19.16 25.88 4.61
N GLU A 100 -17.98 26.49 4.54
CA GLU A 100 -17.83 27.93 4.29
C GLU A 100 -18.32 28.30 2.88
N ASN A 101 -17.96 27.53 1.86
CA ASN A 101 -18.45 27.73 0.49
C ASN A 101 -19.97 27.62 0.38
N VAL A 102 -20.59 26.64 1.05
CA VAL A 102 -22.05 26.51 1.10
C VAL A 102 -22.68 27.73 1.76
N SER A 103 -22.11 28.18 2.88
CA SER A 103 -22.59 29.38 3.60
C SER A 103 -22.47 30.65 2.76
N LEU A 104 -21.36 30.82 2.02
CA LEU A 104 -21.17 31.95 1.10
C LEU A 104 -22.18 31.92 -0.06
N LYS A 105 -22.42 30.75 -0.66
CA LYS A 105 -23.46 30.59 -1.70
C LYS A 105 -24.86 30.92 -1.18
N GLN A 106 -25.19 30.50 0.04
CA GLN A 106 -26.49 30.82 0.66
C GLN A 106 -26.62 32.33 0.95
N LYS A 107 -25.56 32.99 1.43
CA LYS A 107 -25.55 34.45 1.63
C LYS A 107 -25.72 35.21 0.31
N ALA A 108 -25.03 34.80 -0.75
CA ALA A 108 -25.20 35.39 -2.08
C ALA A 108 -26.63 35.21 -2.62
N ALA A 109 -27.25 34.05 -2.40
CA ALA A 109 -28.63 33.79 -2.83
C ALA A 109 -29.68 34.65 -2.07
N LEU A 110 -29.39 35.06 -0.83
CA LEU A 110 -30.25 35.95 -0.05
C LEU A 110 -30.11 37.41 -0.47
N GLN A 111 -28.92 37.84 -0.91
CA GLN A 111 -28.68 39.20 -1.40
C GLN A 111 -29.34 39.46 -2.77
N HIS A 112 -29.62 38.42 -3.56
CA HIS A 112 -30.33 38.53 -4.85
C HIS A 112 -31.87 38.44 -4.74
N LYS A 113 -32.45 38.47 -3.54
CA LYS A 113 -33.91 38.34 -3.34
C LYS A 113 -34.67 39.67 -3.17
N ASP A 114 -33.96 40.80 -3.08
CA ASP A 114 -34.57 42.14 -2.93
C ASP A 114 -34.58 43.00 -4.20
N GLU A 115 -34.03 42.53 -5.32
CA GLU A 115 -34.05 43.27 -6.59
C GLU A 115 -34.68 42.42 -7.71
N THR A 116 -36.01 42.35 -7.69
CA THR A 116 -36.79 42.04 -8.90
C THR A 116 -37.68 43.22 -9.25
N GLU A 117 -37.06 44.32 -9.69
CA GLU A 117 -37.69 45.19 -10.68
C GLU A 117 -36.63 45.96 -11.47
N SER A 118 -36.74 45.88 -12.80
CA SER A 118 -35.98 46.60 -13.84
C SER A 118 -34.59 46.08 -14.26
N VAL A 119 -34.53 45.63 -15.52
CA VAL A 119 -33.33 45.53 -16.38
C VAL A 119 -33.28 46.87 -17.14
N PRO A 120 -32.14 47.59 -17.33
CA PRO A 120 -31.06 47.09 -18.19
C PRO A 120 -29.62 47.62 -17.99
N ALA A 121 -28.72 46.98 -18.76
CA ALA A 121 -27.52 47.52 -19.39
C ALA A 121 -26.14 47.18 -18.79
N GLU A 122 -25.30 46.67 -19.70
CA GLU A 122 -23.87 46.41 -19.66
C GLU A 122 -23.05 47.45 -18.88
N GLN A 123 -22.35 47.05 -17.82
CA GLN A 123 -21.20 47.81 -17.30
C GLN A 123 -20.08 46.90 -16.74
N LYS A 124 -19.10 46.63 -17.62
CA LYS A 124 -17.64 46.74 -17.40
C LYS A 124 -17.14 46.47 -15.97
N ILE A 125 -16.70 45.24 -15.70
CA ILE A 125 -15.86 44.94 -14.54
C ILE A 125 -14.46 45.53 -14.81
N VAL A 126 -14.08 46.51 -14.00
CA VAL A 126 -12.70 46.99 -13.89
C VAL A 126 -11.99 46.05 -12.91
N GLU A 127 -11.20 45.10 -13.42
CA GLU A 127 -10.24 44.36 -12.62
C GLU A 127 -9.16 45.34 -12.14
N LYS A 128 -9.07 45.51 -10.83
CA LYS A 128 -7.97 46.24 -10.21
C LYS A 128 -6.88 45.22 -9.90
N GLU A 129 -5.97 45.02 -10.85
CA GLU A 129 -4.79 44.19 -10.67
C GLU A 129 -3.88 44.74 -9.55
N LEU A 130 -3.48 43.87 -8.63
CA LEU A 130 -2.32 44.08 -7.77
C LEU A 130 -1.06 43.64 -8.54
N PRO A 131 0.05 44.39 -8.49
CA PRO A 131 1.19 44.16 -9.35
C PRO A 131 2.00 42.97 -8.82
N VAL A 132 1.93 41.84 -9.52
CA VAL A 132 2.93 40.77 -9.38
C VAL A 132 3.65 40.63 -10.71
N THR A 133 4.84 41.24 -10.77
CA THR A 133 5.74 41.13 -11.91
C THR A 133 6.33 39.72 -11.94
N ILE A 134 5.86 38.89 -12.87
CA ILE A 134 6.58 37.68 -13.30
C ILE A 134 6.90 37.87 -14.77
N THR A 135 8.20 37.98 -15.07
CA THR A 135 8.78 38.01 -16.41
C THR A 135 8.30 36.83 -17.25
N ALA A 136 7.76 37.13 -18.44
CA ALA A 136 7.22 36.17 -19.39
C ALA A 136 8.30 35.26 -19.99
N PRO A 137 8.07 33.94 -20.12
CA PRO A 137 8.74 33.14 -21.13
C PRO A 137 8.07 33.38 -22.50
N GLU A 138 8.89 33.28 -23.53
CA GLU A 138 8.65 33.62 -24.94
C GLU A 138 7.42 32.93 -25.59
N PRO A 139 6.75 33.54 -26.58
CA PRO A 139 5.49 33.04 -27.14
C PRO A 139 5.69 31.77 -27.97
N ILE A 140 5.11 30.65 -27.52
CA ILE A 140 4.96 29.45 -28.34
C ILE A 140 3.82 29.71 -29.33
N GLN A 141 4.13 29.62 -30.63
CA GLN A 141 3.15 29.76 -31.71
C GLN A 141 2.07 28.65 -31.63
N PRO A 142 0.82 28.93 -32.04
CA PRO A 142 -0.25 27.94 -32.03
C PRO A 142 0.08 26.79 -33.00
N GLN A 143 0.41 25.62 -32.46
CA GLN A 143 0.45 24.40 -33.26
C GLN A 143 -0.99 23.91 -33.48
N GLU A 144 -1.32 23.67 -34.74
CA GLU A 144 -2.62 23.28 -35.25
C GLU A 144 -3.22 22.12 -34.44
N ALA A 145 -4.39 22.36 -33.84
CA ALA A 145 -5.18 21.37 -33.13
C ALA A 145 -5.84 20.38 -34.12
N GLY A 146 -5.00 19.54 -34.72
CA GLY A 146 -5.40 18.37 -35.49
C GLY A 146 -5.46 17.13 -34.60
N SER A 147 -6.46 17.03 -33.71
CA SER A 147 -7.03 15.73 -33.32
C SER A 147 -8.28 15.96 -32.45
N ASN A 148 -9.33 15.20 -32.76
CA ASN A 148 -10.64 15.11 -32.09
C ASN A 148 -10.62 15.47 -30.59
N PRO A 149 -11.69 16.08 -30.05
CA PRO A 149 -11.82 16.26 -28.61
C PRO A 149 -11.76 14.88 -27.96
N ARG A 150 -10.61 14.52 -27.40
CA ARG A 150 -10.46 13.35 -26.56
C ARG A 150 -11.35 13.64 -25.36
N THR A 151 -12.52 13.02 -25.35
CA THR A 151 -13.48 13.13 -24.26
C THR A 151 -12.75 12.76 -22.97
N LEU A 152 -13.16 13.36 -21.85
CA LEU A 152 -12.65 13.05 -20.52
C LEU A 152 -12.51 11.54 -20.28
N ASN A 153 -13.40 10.75 -20.89
CA ASN A 153 -13.41 9.30 -20.87
C ASN A 153 -12.24 8.62 -21.60
N ALA A 154 -11.71 9.17 -22.69
CA ALA A 154 -10.52 8.61 -23.36
C ALA A 154 -9.24 8.82 -22.54
N ASN A 155 -9.10 9.97 -21.89
CA ASN A 155 -7.98 10.24 -20.98
C ASN A 155 -8.08 9.35 -19.74
N LEU A 156 -9.30 9.16 -19.24
CA LEU A 156 -9.58 8.30 -18.10
C LEU A 156 -9.29 6.82 -18.43
N GLU A 157 -9.76 6.30 -19.56
CA GLU A 157 -9.45 4.93 -20.01
C GLU A 157 -7.96 4.68 -20.17
N SER A 158 -7.23 5.66 -20.73
CA SER A 158 -5.76 5.60 -20.82
C SER A 158 -5.12 5.53 -19.43
N MET A 159 -5.64 6.29 -18.46
CA MET A 159 -5.16 6.31 -17.08
C MET A 159 -5.46 4.97 -16.36
N VAL A 160 -6.67 4.43 -16.53
CA VAL A 160 -7.06 3.10 -16.01
C VAL A 160 -6.13 2.01 -16.56
N LYS A 161 -5.77 2.10 -17.85
CA LYS A 161 -4.90 1.13 -18.51
C LYS A 161 -3.46 1.24 -18.00
N SER A 162 -2.94 2.44 -17.78
CA SER A 162 -1.63 2.68 -17.16
C SER A 162 -1.57 2.16 -15.73
N LEU A 163 -2.63 2.36 -14.94
CA LEU A 163 -2.71 1.88 -13.56
C LEU A 163 -2.75 0.34 -13.48
N ASN A 164 -3.50 -0.33 -14.36
CA ASN A 164 -3.51 -1.79 -14.44
C ASN A 164 -2.16 -2.38 -14.86
N LEU A 165 -1.43 -1.70 -15.74
CA LEU A 165 -0.09 -2.11 -16.16
C LEU A 165 0.89 -2.04 -15.00
N LEU A 166 0.83 -0.97 -14.19
CA LEU A 166 1.61 -0.81 -12.97
C LEU A 166 1.29 -1.91 -11.95
N LEU A 167 0.00 -2.21 -11.75
CA LEU A 167 -0.48 -3.31 -10.90
C LEU A 167 0.05 -4.69 -11.32
N SER A 168 0.17 -4.91 -12.62
CA SER A 168 0.61 -6.20 -13.18
C SER A 168 2.14 -6.35 -13.13
N SER A 169 2.88 -5.23 -13.09
CA SER A 169 4.34 -5.21 -12.97
C SER A 169 4.86 -5.36 -11.53
N THR A 170 4.01 -5.24 -10.51
CA THR A 170 4.38 -5.50 -9.11
C THR A 170 4.30 -6.98 -8.80
N SER A 171 5.24 -7.79 -9.32
CA SER A 171 5.42 -9.19 -8.91
C SER A 171 6.77 -9.40 -8.21
N THR A 172 6.65 -9.67 -6.90
CA THR A 172 7.41 -10.68 -6.15
C THR A 172 8.93 -10.55 -6.09
N GLN A 173 9.47 -9.55 -5.35
CA GLN A 173 10.70 -9.69 -4.52
C GLN A 173 10.72 -8.61 -3.40
N GLY A 174 9.58 -8.35 -2.78
CA GLY A 174 9.42 -7.26 -1.80
C GLY A 174 9.03 -7.75 -0.42
N SER A 175 9.49 -7.03 0.62
CA SER A 175 9.14 -7.25 2.03
C SER A 175 7.62 -7.41 2.23
N PRO A 176 7.15 -8.17 3.26
CA PRO A 176 5.72 -8.28 3.59
C PRO A 176 4.99 -6.92 3.66
N TYR A 177 5.70 -5.87 4.04
CA TYR A 177 5.24 -4.48 4.07
C TYR A 177 4.96 -3.90 2.66
N GLU A 178 5.84 -4.14 1.68
CA GLU A 178 5.63 -3.71 0.30
C GLU A 178 4.44 -4.43 -0.34
N SER A 179 4.21 -5.69 0.03
CA SER A 179 3.01 -6.44 -0.37
C SER A 179 1.74 -5.86 0.22
N ALA A 180 1.75 -5.43 1.49
CA ALA A 180 0.60 -4.84 2.15
C ALA A 180 0.25 -3.46 1.56
N ILE A 181 1.25 -2.59 1.36
CA ILE A 181 1.05 -1.29 0.71
C ILE A 181 0.50 -1.46 -0.71
N SER A 182 1.08 -2.38 -1.49
CA SER A 182 0.62 -2.66 -2.85
C SER A 182 -0.85 -3.09 -2.85
N LYS A 183 -1.26 -3.97 -1.93
CA LYS A 183 -2.67 -4.39 -1.77
C LYS A 183 -3.59 -3.25 -1.37
N SER A 184 -3.16 -2.38 -0.46
CA SER A 184 -3.94 -1.20 -0.04
C SER A 184 -4.12 -0.20 -1.19
N ILE A 185 -3.06 0.05 -1.97
CA ILE A 185 -3.12 0.92 -3.16
C ILE A 185 -4.07 0.31 -4.20
N ILE A 186 -4.00 -1.00 -4.44
CA ILE A 186 -4.92 -1.71 -5.35
C ILE A 186 -6.37 -1.49 -4.95
N ILE A 187 -6.71 -1.70 -3.67
CA ILE A 187 -8.09 -1.56 -3.17
C ILE A 187 -8.58 -0.11 -3.34
N ILE A 188 -7.75 0.88 -3.02
CA ILE A 188 -8.10 2.29 -3.16
C ILE A 188 -8.31 2.65 -4.64
N LEU A 189 -7.39 2.25 -5.52
CA LEU A 189 -7.51 2.50 -6.96
C LEU A 189 -8.74 1.81 -7.55
N GLN A 190 -9.02 0.56 -7.16
CA GLN A 190 -10.21 -0.17 -7.58
C GLN A 190 -11.49 0.55 -7.13
N HIS A 191 -11.51 1.08 -5.91
CA HIS A 191 -12.64 1.84 -5.39
C HIS A 191 -12.84 3.15 -6.15
N GLN A 192 -11.77 3.91 -6.41
CA GLN A 192 -11.83 5.14 -7.20
C GLN A 192 -12.30 4.86 -8.64
N LEU A 193 -11.82 3.77 -9.26
CA LEU A 193 -12.28 3.33 -10.58
C LEU A 193 -13.77 2.98 -10.58
N ASN A 194 -14.27 2.31 -9.54
CA ASN A 194 -15.68 1.98 -9.41
C ASN A 194 -16.56 3.24 -9.22
N LEU A 195 -16.09 4.22 -8.45
CA LEU A 195 -16.76 5.51 -8.29
C LEU A 195 -16.80 6.31 -9.58
N ILE A 196 -15.70 6.33 -10.32
CA ILE A 196 -15.65 7.02 -11.60
C ILE A 196 -16.58 6.31 -12.61
N ASN A 197 -16.54 4.98 -12.69
CA ASN A 197 -17.46 4.22 -13.53
C ASN A 197 -18.93 4.40 -13.12
N SER A 198 -19.23 4.65 -11.84
CA SER A 198 -20.60 4.94 -11.40
C SER A 198 -21.07 6.34 -11.80
N HIS A 199 -20.17 7.31 -11.90
CA HIS A 199 -20.45 8.68 -12.37
C HIS A 199 -20.35 8.84 -13.89
N VAL A 200 -19.85 7.81 -14.60
CA VAL A 200 -19.77 7.74 -16.07
C VAL A 200 -20.95 6.95 -16.68
N ARG A 201 -21.88 6.42 -15.86
CA ARG A 201 -23.17 5.90 -16.36
C ARG A 201 -24.08 7.05 -16.82
N PRO A 202 -24.95 6.84 -17.82
CA PRO A 202 -25.80 7.91 -18.34
C PRO A 202 -26.66 8.46 -17.21
N LEU A 203 -26.52 9.76 -16.93
CA LEU A 203 -27.45 10.46 -16.06
C LEU A 203 -28.88 10.23 -16.59
N PRO A 204 -29.88 10.07 -15.71
CA PRO A 204 -31.26 9.94 -16.16
C PRO A 204 -31.59 11.12 -17.10
N PRO A 205 -32.26 10.86 -18.25
CA PRO A 205 -32.49 11.88 -19.25
C PRO A 205 -33.21 13.07 -18.63
N ILE A 206 -32.68 14.27 -18.86
CA ILE A 206 -33.24 15.49 -18.27
C ILE A 206 -34.67 15.68 -18.80
N PRO A 207 -35.68 15.88 -17.94
CA PRO A 207 -37.05 16.11 -18.38
C PRO A 207 -37.15 17.29 -19.32
N ASP A 208 -37.84 17.13 -20.44
CA ASP A 208 -38.02 18.15 -21.48
C ASP A 208 -38.47 19.52 -20.98
N LYS A 209 -39.25 19.54 -19.89
CA LYS A 209 -39.77 20.76 -19.27
C LYS A 209 -38.69 21.59 -18.58
N ALA A 210 -37.57 20.99 -18.21
CA ALA A 210 -36.45 21.64 -17.54
C ALA A 210 -35.44 22.27 -18.52
N VAL A 211 -35.56 22.02 -19.82
CA VAL A 211 -34.59 22.50 -20.83
C VAL A 211 -35.26 23.29 -21.94
N HIS A 212 -34.93 24.58 -22.01
CA HIS A 212 -35.50 25.53 -22.96
C HIS A 212 -34.59 25.81 -24.18
N SER A 213 -33.31 25.42 -24.12
CA SER A 213 -32.33 25.63 -25.18
C SER A 213 -31.35 24.47 -25.33
N CYS A 214 -30.75 24.35 -26.51
CA CYS A 214 -29.72 23.34 -26.79
C CYS A 214 -28.51 23.53 -25.87
N MET A 215 -28.08 22.48 -25.17
CA MET A 215 -26.96 22.55 -24.22
C MET A 215 -25.59 22.73 -24.90
N ASN A 216 -25.48 22.54 -26.22
CA ASN A 216 -24.26 22.82 -26.98
C ASN A 216 -24.25 24.22 -27.60
N CYS A 217 -25.32 24.59 -28.34
CA CYS A 217 -25.32 25.83 -29.14
C CYS A 217 -26.18 26.95 -28.54
N GLY A 218 -26.81 26.75 -27.39
CA GLY A 218 -27.61 27.76 -26.69
C GLY A 218 -28.93 28.16 -27.37
N ASN A 219 -29.19 27.70 -28.59
CA ASN A 219 -30.41 28.04 -29.32
C ASN A 219 -31.67 27.47 -28.66
N SER A 220 -32.69 28.31 -28.46
CA SER A 220 -33.97 27.90 -27.88
C SER A 220 -34.66 26.83 -28.72
N PHE A 221 -35.27 25.86 -28.04
CA PHE A 221 -36.11 24.87 -28.69
C PHE A 221 -37.43 25.51 -29.14
N THR A 222 -37.90 25.09 -30.31
CA THR A 222 -39.13 25.59 -30.94
C THR A 222 -39.88 24.41 -31.56
N LEU A 223 -41.08 24.64 -32.10
CA LEU A 223 -41.85 23.59 -32.79
C LEU A 223 -41.06 22.91 -33.92
N PHE A 224 -40.15 23.66 -34.56
CA PHE A 224 -39.30 23.17 -35.66
C PHE A 224 -37.91 22.73 -35.19
N ARG A 225 -37.43 23.22 -34.03
CA ARG A 225 -36.18 22.79 -33.39
C ARG A 225 -36.49 21.87 -32.22
N ARG A 226 -36.63 20.57 -32.52
CA ARG A 226 -36.96 19.52 -31.54
C ARG A 226 -35.77 19.19 -30.63
N ARG A 227 -36.09 18.65 -29.45
CA ARG A 227 -35.13 18.16 -28.45
C ARG A 227 -34.64 16.76 -28.78
N HIS A 228 -33.36 16.50 -28.52
CA HIS A 228 -32.72 15.20 -28.69
C HIS A 228 -31.84 14.90 -27.49
N HIS A 229 -32.07 13.78 -26.82
CA HIS A 229 -31.24 13.35 -25.68
C HIS A 229 -30.05 12.53 -26.16
N CYS A 230 -28.87 12.88 -25.67
CA CYS A 230 -27.70 12.03 -25.85
C CYS A 230 -27.80 10.86 -24.88
N ARG A 231 -27.84 9.63 -25.42
CA ARG A 231 -27.91 8.39 -24.61
C ARG A 231 -26.63 8.10 -23.81
N TYR A 232 -25.56 8.84 -24.08
CA TYR A 232 -24.28 8.71 -23.39
C TYR A 232 -24.16 9.65 -22.18
N CYS A 233 -24.47 10.95 -22.36
CA CYS A 233 -24.34 11.95 -21.30
C CYS A 233 -25.68 12.40 -20.66
N GLY A 234 -26.83 12.04 -21.22
CA GLY A 234 -28.17 12.39 -20.69
C GLY A 234 -28.64 13.81 -21.00
N GLU A 235 -27.80 14.65 -21.60
CA GLU A 235 -28.08 16.05 -21.94
C GLU A 235 -28.94 16.22 -23.21
N VAL A 236 -29.51 17.43 -23.40
CA VAL A 236 -30.48 17.74 -24.45
C VAL A 236 -29.92 18.71 -25.51
N PHE A 237 -30.02 18.29 -26.77
CA PHE A 237 -29.44 18.98 -27.92
C PHE A 237 -30.47 19.21 -29.04
N CYS A 238 -30.14 20.07 -30.00
CA CYS A 238 -30.85 20.15 -31.28
C CYS A 238 -30.27 19.16 -32.31
N SER A 239 -31.03 18.87 -33.38
CA SER A 239 -30.63 17.94 -34.44
C SER A 239 -29.27 18.27 -35.05
N ALA A 240 -28.95 19.55 -35.22
CA ALA A 240 -27.66 19.98 -35.76
C ALA A 240 -26.48 19.69 -34.82
N CYS A 241 -26.70 19.67 -33.50
CA CYS A 241 -25.68 19.40 -32.49
C CYS A 241 -25.60 17.92 -32.11
N CYS A 242 -26.65 17.14 -32.39
CA CYS A 242 -26.72 15.71 -32.14
C CYS A 242 -27.02 14.96 -33.46
N ASN A 243 -26.14 15.13 -34.45
CA ASN A 243 -26.27 14.52 -35.79
C ASN A 243 -25.32 13.32 -36.02
N LYS A 244 -24.62 12.87 -34.97
CA LYS A 244 -23.69 11.73 -35.04
C LYS A 244 -24.22 10.58 -34.20
N TYR A 245 -24.10 9.37 -34.74
CA TYR A 245 -24.48 8.13 -34.08
C TYR A 245 -23.24 7.26 -33.87
N MET A 246 -23.16 6.60 -32.71
CA MET A 246 -22.12 5.63 -32.41
C MET A 246 -22.76 4.40 -31.76
N THR A 247 -22.22 3.22 -32.05
CA THR A 247 -22.54 1.98 -31.35
C THR A 247 -21.89 2.01 -29.97
N VAL A 248 -22.69 1.76 -28.94
CA VAL A 248 -22.22 1.67 -27.55
C VAL A 248 -22.38 0.21 -27.14
N ASP A 249 -21.26 -0.49 -26.94
CA ASP A 249 -21.28 -1.96 -26.82
C ASP A 249 -21.92 -2.49 -25.54
N ARG A 250 -22.18 -1.66 -24.53
CA ARG A 250 -22.98 -2.02 -23.34
C ARG A 250 -23.64 -0.78 -22.71
N ILE A 251 -24.88 -0.50 -23.08
CA ILE A 251 -25.79 0.23 -22.18
C ILE A 251 -26.68 -0.85 -21.57
N GLY A 252 -26.67 -0.97 -20.25
CA GLY A 252 -27.42 -1.99 -19.51
C GLY A 252 -28.88 -2.07 -19.98
N GLU A 253 -29.38 -3.30 -20.04
CA GLU A 253 -30.76 -3.63 -20.41
C GLU A 253 -31.75 -3.13 -19.35
N ASP A 254 -31.96 -1.83 -19.24
CA ASP A 254 -33.13 -1.31 -18.55
C ASP A 254 -34.23 -1.12 -19.60
N LYS A 255 -35.12 -2.11 -19.66
CA LYS A 255 -36.43 -2.01 -20.31
C LYS A 255 -37.13 -0.78 -19.74
N MET A 256 -37.39 0.20 -20.59
CA MET A 256 -38.30 1.30 -20.30
C MET A 256 -39.60 1.05 -21.07
N GLU A 257 -40.66 0.71 -20.32
CA GLU A 257 -42.05 1.01 -20.69
C GLU A 257 -42.35 2.49 -20.39
#